data_AF-A0A6G1VR76-F1
#
_entry.id   AF-A0A6G1VR76-F1
#
_cell.length_a   1.000
_cell.length_b   1.000
_cell.length_c   1.000
_cell.angle_alpha   90.00
_cell.angle_beta   90.00
_cell.angle_gamma   90.00
#
_symmetry.space_group_name_H-M   'P 1'
#
loop_
_entity.id
_entity.type
_entity.pdbx_description
1 polymer ?
#
loop_
_entity_poly.entity_id
_entity_poly.type
_entity_poly.pdbx_seq_one_letter_code
_entity_poly.pdbx_strand_id
1 'polypeptide(L)' 'MISLELCEISLVFREIKTVFFTTTPQMHCAACENKIKNNLRFEKGIKNIETSVPNQMVTVKYNADKTTIPFF' A
#
# COMPACT_ATOMS: atom_id res chain seq x y z
N MET A 1 15.74 4.25 43.25
CA MET A 1 14.39 3.74 42.91
C MET A 1 13.62 4.90 42.32
N ILE A 2 13.63 5.07 41.00
CA ILE A 2 12.79 6.05 40.30
C ILE A 2 11.90 5.22 39.38
N SER A 3 10.60 5.34 39.62
CA SER A 3 9.55 4.43 39.19
C SER A 3 9.43 4.29 37.68
N LEU A 4 9.14 3.04 37.30
CA LEU A 4 8.72 2.64 35.97
C LEU A 4 7.34 3.26 35.67
N GLU A 5 7.32 4.42 35.02
CA GLU A 5 6.18 4.89 34.23
C GLU A 5 6.67 5.18 32.82
N LEU A 6 7.24 4.14 32.19
CA LEU A 6 7.20 4.04 30.73
C LEU A 6 5.73 3.78 30.39
N CYS A 7 4.96 4.88 30.32
CA CYS A 7 3.73 4.94 29.56
C CYS A 7 3.96 4.12 28.29
N GLU A 8 3.12 3.12 28.08
CA GLU A 8 3.18 2.19 26.96
C GLU A 8 2.97 2.96 25.65
N ILE A 9 3.97 3.73 25.23
CA ILE A 9 4.13 4.08 23.84
C ILE A 9 4.59 2.77 23.21
N SER A 10 3.62 1.88 22.99
CA SER A 10 3.71 0.92 21.91
C SER A 10 3.93 1.77 20.67
N LEU A 11 5.19 2.06 20.38
CA LEU A 11 5.66 2.45 19.08
C LEU A 11 5.38 1.22 18.22
N VAL A 12 4.12 1.11 17.78
CA VAL A 12 3.73 0.19 16.73
C VAL A 12 4.48 0.70 15.51
N PHE A 13 5.70 0.22 15.33
CA PHE A 13 6.50 0.50 14.16
C PHE A 13 5.74 -0.10 13.00
N ARG A 14 5.02 0.76 12.27
CA ARG A 14 4.22 0.34 11.12
C ARG A 14 5.20 0.05 10.01
N GLU A 15 5.38 -1.21 9.67
CA GLU A 15 6.24 -1.58 8.54
C GLU A 15 5.54 -1.17 7.23
N ILE A 16 5.85 0.02 6.72
CA ILE A 16 5.31 0.50 5.44
C ILE A 16 6.21 0.03 4.31
N LYS A 17 5.68 -0.85 3.45
CA LYS A 17 6.35 -1.35 2.26
C LYS A 17 5.80 -0.69 1.00
N THR A 18 6.64 -0.61 -0.03
CA THR A 18 6.25 -0.17 -1.37
C THR A 18 6.43 -1.32 -2.34
N VAL A 19 5.43 -1.59 -3.16
CA VAL A 19 5.50 -2.57 -4.25
C VAL A 19 5.13 -1.93 -5.58
N PHE A 20 5.69 -2.49 -6.64
CA PHE A 20 5.46 -2.09 -8.01
C PHE A 20 4.89 -3.26 -8.78
N PHE A 21 3.84 -3.03 -9.54
CA PHE A 21 3.24 -4.05 -10.40
C PHE A 21 2.84 -3.46 -11.75
N THR A 22 2.79 -4.33 -12.74
CA THR A 22 2.28 -4.04 -14.08
C THR A 22 0.96 -4.76 -14.24
N THR A 23 0.05 -4.22 -15.06
CA THR A 23 -1.27 -4.82 -15.27
C THR A 23 -1.33 -5.55 -16.61
N THR A 24 -2.00 -6.70 -16.63
CA THR A 24 -2.30 -7.43 -17.88
C THR A 24 -3.83 -7.58 -17.99
N PRO A 25 -4.50 -6.97 -18.99
CA PRO A 25 -3.95 -6.10 -20.03
C PRO A 25 -3.43 -4.76 -19.49
N GLN A 26 -2.60 -4.09 -20.29
CA GLN A 26 -1.98 -2.81 -19.96
C GLN A 26 -3.02 -1.69 -19.79
N MET A 27 -2.75 -0.70 -18.94
CA MET A 27 -3.59 0.47 -18.76
C MET A 27 -3.57 1.31 -20.04
N HIS A 28 -4.75 1.75 -20.51
CA HIS A 28 -4.84 2.57 -21.73
C HIS A 28 -5.47 3.94 -21.51
N CYS A 29 -6.16 4.16 -20.39
CA CYS A 29 -6.88 5.41 -20.14
C CYS A 29 -7.06 5.68 -18.64
N ALA A 30 -7.52 6.88 -18.31
CA ALA A 30 -7.83 7.30 -16.94
C ALA A 30 -8.89 6.40 -16.27
N ALA A 31 -9.79 5.79 -17.04
CA ALA A 31 -10.78 4.86 -16.49
C ALA A 31 -10.12 3.56 -15.97
N CYS A 32 -9.08 3.05 -16.64
CA CYS A 32 -8.29 1.91 -16.16
C CYS A 32 -7.62 2.25 -14.82
N GLU A 33 -6.97 3.41 -14.74
CA GLU A 33 -6.32 3.88 -13.52
C GLU A 33 -7.31 4.03 -12.36
N ASN A 34 -8.45 4.67 -12.62
CA ASN A 34 -9.49 4.86 -11.62
C ASN A 34 -10.05 3.52 -11.15
N LYS A 35 -10.21 2.53 -12.04
CA LYS A 35 -10.64 1.18 -11.65
C LYS A 35 -9.66 0.53 -10.68
N ILE A 36 -8.36 0.62 -10.96
CA ILE A 36 -7.30 0.06 -10.08
C ILE A 36 -7.30 0.77 -8.72
N LYS A 37 -7.25 2.10 -8.71
CA LYS A 37 -7.30 2.91 -7.48
C LYS A 37 -8.54 2.62 -6.67
N ASN A 38 -9.68 2.49 -7.34
CA ASN A 38 -10.96 2.24 -6.68
C ASN A 38 -11.02 0.85 -6.02
N ASN A 39 -10.49 -0.18 -6.65
CA ASN A 39 -10.49 -1.51 -6.04
C ASN A 39 -9.50 -1.59 -4.87
N LEU A 40 -8.30 -1.06 -5.04
CA LEU A 40 -7.23 -1.18 -4.04
C LEU A 40 -7.46 -0.31 -2.81
N ARG A 41 -8.15 0.83 -2.90
CA ARG A 41 -8.31 1.75 -1.75
C ARG A 41 -9.05 1.14 -0.54
N PHE A 42 -9.80 0.06 -0.77
CA PHE A 42 -10.55 -0.64 0.28
C PHE A 42 -9.77 -1.79 0.89
N GLU A 43 -8.65 -2.18 0.29
CA GLU A 43 -7.82 -3.27 0.80
C GLU A 43 -7.16 -2.84 2.13
N LYS A 44 -7.12 -3.77 3.08
CA LYS A 44 -6.65 -3.46 4.43
C LYS A 44 -5.18 -3.03 4.37
N GLY A 45 -4.80 -2.02 5.16
CA GLY A 45 -3.40 -1.62 5.26
C GLY A 45 -2.87 -0.78 4.10
N ILE A 46 -3.61 -0.58 3.01
CA ILE A 46 -3.22 0.34 1.94
C ILE A 46 -3.12 1.78 2.45
N LYS A 47 -2.06 2.46 2.04
CA LYS A 47 -1.75 3.85 2.41
C LYS A 47 -1.75 4.81 1.22
N ASN A 48 -1.23 4.36 0.09
CA ASN A 48 -1.21 5.16 -1.12
C ASN A 48 -1.20 4.26 -2.36
N ILE A 49 -1.82 4.74 -3.43
CA ILE A 49 -1.89 4.07 -4.74
C ILE A 49 -1.59 5.10 -5.81
N GLU A 50 -0.49 4.91 -6.52
CA GLU A 50 -0.10 5.71 -7.68
C GLU A 50 -0.14 4.83 -8.93
N THR A 51 -0.59 5.39 -10.05
CA THR A 51 -0.67 4.70 -11.34
C THR A 51 0.02 5.56 -12.39
N SER A 52 0.66 4.92 -13.35
CA SER A 52 1.28 5.57 -14.50
C SER A 52 0.98 4.77 -15.75
N VAL A 53 0.09 5.28 -16.60
CA VAL A 53 -0.16 4.74 -17.96
C VAL A 53 1.11 4.72 -18.82
N PRO A 54 1.92 5.79 -18.96
CA PRO A 54 3.09 5.74 -19.84
C PRO A 54 4.13 4.71 -19.40
N ASN A 55 4.31 4.52 -18.08
CA ASN A 55 5.26 3.55 -17.54
C ASN A 55 4.63 2.17 -17.29
N GLN A 56 3.32 2.02 -17.55
CA GLN A 56 2.56 0.81 -17.28
C GLN A 56 2.77 0.24 -15.87
N MET A 57 2.81 1.14 -14.89
CA MET A 57 3.23 0.81 -13.54
C MET A 57 2.22 1.30 -12.52
N VAL A 58 1.96 0.47 -11.54
CA VAL A 58 1.19 0.81 -10.36
C VAL A 58 2.07 0.64 -9.13
N THR A 59 2.11 1.69 -8.32
CA THR A 59 2.90 1.76 -7.09
C THR A 59 1.95 1.77 -5.91
N VAL A 60 2.12 0.81 -4.99
CA VAL A 60 1.30 0.72 -3.78
C VAL A 60 2.17 0.81 -2.55
N LYS A 61 1.84 1.75 -1.67
CA LYS A 61 2.37 1.82 -0.31
C LYS A 61 1.37 1.19 0.64
N TYR A 62 1.80 0.23 1.44
CA TYR A 62 0.93 -0.50 2.35
C TYR A 62 1.64 -0.83 3.66
N ASN A 63 0.87 -1.08 4.72
CA ASN A 63 1.37 -1.61 5.97
C ASN A 63 1.41 -3.14 5.91
N ALA A 64 2.62 -3.70 6.02
CA ALA A 64 2.89 -5.13 5.91
C ALA A 64 2.32 -5.95 7.08
N ASP A 65 2.08 -5.32 8.23
CA ASP A 65 1.42 -5.98 9.38
C ASP A 65 -0.08 -6.20 9.15
N LYS A 66 -0.68 -5.46 8.22
CA LYS A 66 -2.13 -5.42 7.98
C LYS A 66 -2.57 -6.08 6.69
N THR A 67 -1.65 -6.23 5.74
CA THR A 67 -1.92 -6.96 4.52
C THR A 67 -0.64 -7.59 4.00
N THR A 68 -0.80 -8.77 3.43
CA THR A 68 0.26 -9.48 2.73
C THR A 68 -0.17 -9.52 1.28
N ILE A 69 0.58 -8.85 0.41
CA ILE A 69 0.39 -9.01 -1.03
C ILE A 69 1.11 -10.32 -1.36
N PRO A 70 0.38 -11.43 -1.65
CA PRO A 70 1.03 -12.65 -2.08
C PRO A 70 1.79 -12.30 -3.35
N PHE A 71 3.06 -12.68 -3.40
CA PHE A 71 3.82 -12.63 -4.64
C PHE A 71 3.04 -13.47 -5.67
N PHE A 72 2.39 -12.81 -6.63
CA PHE A 72 1.64 -13.43 -7.73
C PHE A 72 2.47 -13.31 -9.00
#